data_AF-A0A3N5ME43-F1
#
_entry.id   AF-A0A3N5ME43-F1
#
_cell.length_a   1.000
_cell.length_b   1.000
_cell.length_c   1.000
_cell.angle_alpha   90.00
_cell.angle_beta   90.00
_cell.angle_gamma   90.00
#
_symmetry.space_group_name_H-M   'P 1'
#
loop_
_entity.id
_entity.type
_entity.pdbx_description
1 polymer ?
#
loop_
_entity_poly.entity_id
_entity_poly.type
_entity_poly.pdbx_seq_one_letter_code
_entity_poly.pdbx_strand_id
1 'polypeptide(L)'
;MEHYWVEGLFYTRQGLKKAHKGGRAEVEPFAKSIWANSPDEAVRLATEELNGGEWREGPRVNRLSEEQRMRQMGMPELPGLNPGKAKAQRPKAAKPVQKTRQKPGKTVKNKSR
;
A
#
# COMPACT_ATOMS: atom_id res chain seq x y z
N MET A 1 4.73 -13.90 -16.88
CA MET A 1 5.05 -13.07 -15.70
C MET A 1 4.51 -11.67 -15.98
N GLU A 2 3.79 -11.08 -15.05
CA GLU A 2 3.19 -9.75 -15.22
C GLU A 2 4.08 -8.67 -14.59
N HIS A 3 3.87 -7.42 -14.99
CA HIS A 3 4.59 -6.27 -14.47
C HIS A 3 3.76 -5.57 -13.40
N TYR A 4 4.33 -5.41 -12.21
CA TYR A 4 3.69 -4.77 -11.07
C TYR A 4 4.48 -3.53 -10.66
N TRP A 5 3.79 -2.41 -10.48
CA TRP A 5 4.35 -1.22 -9.86
C TRP A 5 4.08 -1.26 -8.37
N VAL A 6 5.12 -1.29 -7.57
CA VAL A 6 5.05 -1.30 -6.11
C VAL A 6 5.57 0.04 -5.59
N GLU A 7 4.71 0.74 -4.84
CA GLU A 7 5.04 2.05 -4.27
C GLU A 7 4.65 2.12 -2.79
N GLY A 8 5.41 2.86 -1.99
CA GLY A 8 5.12 3.03 -0.56
C GLY A 8 6.20 3.80 0.17
N LEU A 9 6.00 4.01 1.47
CA LEU A 9 7.01 4.58 2.37
C LEU A 9 7.50 3.49 3.31
N PHE A 10 8.80 3.44 3.54
CA PHE A 10 9.40 2.48 4.46
C PHE A 10 10.40 3.15 5.38
N TYR A 11 10.59 2.59 6.57
CA TYR A 11 11.67 2.91 7.47
C TYR A 11 12.91 2.12 7.07
N THR A 12 14.03 2.81 6.90
CA THR A 12 15.29 2.11 6.62
C THR A 12 15.74 1.32 7.85
N ARG A 13 16.52 0.25 7.64
CA ARG A 13 17.12 -0.51 8.75
C ARG A 13 17.91 0.39 9.72
N GLN A 14 18.58 1.41 9.18
CA GLN A 14 19.30 2.40 10.00
C GLN A 14 18.34 3.33 10.73
N GLY A 15 17.26 3.77 10.07
CA GLY A 15 16.18 4.56 10.65
C GLY A 15 15.52 3.86 11.84
N LEU A 16 15.21 2.57 11.71
CA LEU A 16 14.65 1.75 12.79
C LEU A 16 15.61 1.65 13.98
N LYS A 17 16.90 1.36 13.73
CA LYS A 17 17.92 1.33 14.80
C LYS A 17 18.06 2.66 15.52
N LYS A 18 17.99 3.78 14.81
CA LYS A 18 18.01 5.13 15.40
C LYS A 18 16.75 5.39 16.23
N ALA A 19 15.57 5.00 15.73
CA ALA A 19 14.29 5.15 16.42
C ALA A 19 14.26 4.43 17.78
N HIS A 20 14.77 3.20 17.83
CA HIS A 20 14.89 2.44 19.09
C HIS A 20 15.81 3.11 20.12
N LYS A 21 16.76 3.93 19.69
CA LYS A 21 17.68 4.69 20.57
C LYS A 21 17.15 6.08 20.94
N GLY A 22 15.87 6.36 20.66
CA GLY A 22 15.25 7.67 20.92
C GLY A 22 15.53 8.73 19.84
N GLY A 23 16.17 8.36 18.74
CA GLY A 23 16.35 9.23 17.57
C GLY A 23 15.11 9.27 16.67
N ARG A 24 15.12 10.12 15.64
CA ARG A 24 14.06 10.12 14.63
C ARG A 24 14.22 8.95 13.67
N ALA A 25 13.11 8.27 13.36
CA ALA A 25 13.06 7.25 12.34
C ALA A 25 13.23 7.90 10.95
N GLU A 26 14.08 7.29 10.13
CA GLU A 26 14.38 7.73 8.77
C GLU A 26 13.45 7.01 7.80
N VAL A 27 12.65 7.79 7.07
CA VAL A 27 11.61 7.29 6.14
C VAL A 27 12.05 7.56 4.73
N GLU A 28 12.03 6.54 3.88
CA GLU A 28 12.36 6.63 2.46
C GLU A 28 11.18 6.21 1.58
N PRO A 29 11.03 6.82 0.39
CA PRO A 29 10.08 6.35 -0.61
C PRO A 29 10.62 5.13 -1.36
N PHE A 30 9.75 4.16 -1.57
CA PHE A 30 9.95 3.04 -2.47
C PHE A 30 9.01 3.19 -3.66
N ALA A 31 9.54 3.10 -4.88
CA ALA A 31 8.75 3.13 -6.11
C ALA A 31 9.51 2.37 -7.18
N LYS A 32 9.15 1.09 -7.38
CA LYS A 32 9.82 0.22 -8.34
C LYS A 32 8.85 -0.68 -9.05
N SER A 33 9.30 -1.11 -10.23
CA SER A 33 8.58 -2.09 -11.01
C SER A 33 9.17 -3.48 -10.84
N ILE A 34 8.32 -4.46 -10.55
CA ILE A 34 8.71 -5.83 -10.23
C ILE A 34 7.99 -6.77 -11.19
N TRP A 35 8.74 -7.69 -11.78
CA TRP A 35 8.19 -8.80 -12.54
C TRP A 35 7.81 -9.92 -11.57
N ALA A 36 6.52 -10.27 -11.53
CA ALA A 36 6.01 -11.32 -10.66
C ALA A 36 4.85 -12.07 -11.31
N ASN A 37 4.51 -13.24 -10.78
CA ASN A 37 3.36 -14.02 -11.22
C ASN A 37 2.07 -13.60 -10.49
N SER A 38 2.19 -12.85 -9.38
CA SER A 38 1.06 -12.35 -8.61
C SER A 38 1.39 -11.03 -7.88
N PRO A 39 0.37 -10.25 -7.47
CA PRO A 39 0.58 -9.05 -6.67
C PRO A 39 1.26 -9.35 -5.33
N ASP A 40 0.86 -10.43 -4.64
CA ASP A 40 1.45 -10.84 -3.36
C ASP A 40 2.94 -11.19 -3.51
N GLU A 41 3.31 -11.86 -4.60
CA GLU A 41 4.71 -12.14 -4.92
C GLU A 41 5.50 -10.85 -5.18
N ALA A 42 4.91 -9.86 -5.88
CA ALA A 42 5.55 -8.57 -6.07
C ALA A 42 5.78 -7.83 -4.74
N VAL A 43 4.84 -7.87 -3.80
CA VAL A 43 5.03 -7.32 -2.45
C VAL A 43 6.15 -8.03 -1.71
N ARG A 44 6.21 -9.36 -1.78
CA ARG A 44 7.27 -10.14 -1.12
C ARG A 44 8.64 -9.73 -1.63
N LEU A 45 8.81 -9.69 -2.96
CA LEU A 45 10.06 -9.27 -3.60
C LEU A 45 10.42 -7.82 -3.24
N ALA A 46 9.44 -6.91 -3.22
CA ALA A 46 9.67 -5.53 -2.78
C ALA A 46 10.13 -5.46 -1.33
N THR A 47 9.54 -6.28 -0.46
CA THR A 47 9.85 -6.32 0.98
C THR A 47 11.24 -6.89 1.23
N GLU A 48 11.66 -7.91 0.47
CA GLU A 48 13.01 -8.47 0.53
C GLU A 48 14.06 -7.41 0.13
N GLU A 49 13.73 -6.55 -0.85
CA GLU A 49 14.62 -5.49 -1.31
C GLU A 49 14.84 -4.38 -0.27
N LEU A 50 13.94 -4.23 0.71
CA LEU A 50 14.12 -3.28 1.81
C LEU A 50 15.31 -3.61 2.72
N ASN A 51 15.93 -4.79 2.58
CA ASN A 51 17.14 -5.20 3.29
C ASN A 51 17.06 -5.01 4.83
N GLY A 52 15.93 -5.41 5.40
CA GLY A 52 15.63 -5.25 6.83
C GLY A 52 15.06 -3.88 7.22
N GLY A 53 14.63 -3.08 6.25
CA GLY A 53 13.68 -1.98 6.46
C GLY A 53 12.25 -2.50 6.65
N GLU A 54 11.36 -1.62 7.12
CA GLU A 54 9.97 -1.96 7.42
C GLU A 54 9.01 -0.97 6.76
N TRP A 55 7.95 -1.46 6.13
CA TRP A 55 6.91 -0.61 5.56
C TRP A 55 6.26 0.25 6.65
N ARG A 56 6.26 1.57 6.46
CA ARG A 56 5.55 2.49 7.36
C ARG A 56 4.04 2.31 7.24
N GLU A 57 3.59 2.14 6.00
CA GLU A 57 2.23 1.81 5.60
C GLU A 57 2.34 0.71 4.54
N GLY A 58 1.36 -0.20 4.49
CA GLY A 58 1.40 -1.31 3.53
C GLY A 58 1.60 -0.81 2.10
N PRO A 59 2.46 -1.48 1.29
CA PRO A 59 2.79 -1.02 -0.05
C PRO A 59 1.56 -1.08 -0.96
N ARG A 60 1.48 -0.12 -1.87
CA ARG A 60 0.48 -0.11 -2.95
C ARG A 60 1.03 -0.87 -4.14
N VAL A 61 0.21 -1.75 -4.68
CA VAL A 61 0.55 -2.53 -5.87
C VAL A 61 -0.44 -2.21 -6.97
N ASN A 62 0.09 -1.69 -8.08
CA ASN A 62 -0.69 -1.43 -9.28
C ASN A 62 -0.18 -2.33 -10.40
N ARG A 63 -1.10 -3.07 -11.03
CA ARG A 63 -0.80 -3.82 -12.25
C ARG A 63 -0.91 -2.87 -13.43
N LEU A 64 0.17 -2.17 -13.75
CA LEU A 64 0.23 -1.32 -14.93
C LEU A 64 0.44 -2.21 -16.15
N SER A 65 -0.59 -2.36 -17.00
CA SER A 65 -0.33 -2.82 -18.36
C SER A 65 0.46 -1.74 -19.11
N GLU A 66 1.36 -2.15 -20.00
CA GLU A 66 2.16 -1.23 -20.82
C GLU A 66 1.25 -0.23 -21.58
N GLU A 67 0.07 -0.70 -21.98
CA GLU A 67 -0.98 0.09 -22.63
C GLU A 67 -1.58 1.20 -21.74
N GLN A 68 -1.82 0.92 -20.45
CA GLN A 68 -2.27 1.93 -19.49
C GLN A 68 -1.20 2.98 -19.21
N ARG A 69 0.07 2.64 -19.35
CA ARG A 69 1.20 3.59 -19.25
C ARG A 69 1.27 4.49 -20.48
N MET A 70 1.11 3.94 -21.68
CA MET A 70 1.09 4.71 -22.93
C MET A 70 -0.07 5.72 -22.98
N ARG A 71 -1.26 5.35 -22.49
CA ARG A 71 -2.41 6.29 -22.39
C ARG A 71 -2.17 7.45 -21.42
N GLN A 72 -1.43 7.22 -20.33
CA GLN A 72 -1.11 8.26 -19.35
C GLN A 72 0.03 9.19 -19.81
N MET A 73 0.95 8.71 -20.64
CA MET A 73 2.00 9.53 -21.25
C MET A 73 1.54 10.34 -22.48
N GLY A 74 0.23 10.32 -22.80
CA GLY A 74 -0.32 11.11 -23.91
C GLY A 74 0.08 10.59 -25.30
N MET A 75 0.45 9.31 -25.42
CA MET A 75 0.68 8.72 -26.74
C MET A 75 -0.66 8.65 -27.50
N PRO A 76 -0.78 9.24 -28.69
CA PRO A 76 -2.00 9.17 -29.48
C PRO A 76 -2.31 7.72 -29.84
N GLU A 77 -3.59 7.34 -29.71
CA GLU A 77 -4.08 6.03 -30.13
C GLU A 77 -3.88 5.90 -31.65
N LEU A 78 -3.07 4.92 -32.09
CA LEU A 78 -3.01 4.56 -33.50
C LEU A 78 -4.37 3.97 -33.90
N PRO A 79 -5.09 4.56 -34.88
CA PRO A 79 -6.38 4.03 -35.30
C PRO A 79 -6.19 2.65 -35.91
N GLY A 80 -6.70 1.60 -35.24
CA GLY A 80 -6.77 0.24 -35.80
C GLY A 80 -6.60 -0.92 -34.84
N LEU A 81 -6.12 -0.71 -33.60
CA LEU A 81 -5.98 -1.78 -32.61
C LEU A 81 -6.96 -1.55 -31.46
N ASN A 82 -7.98 -2.40 -31.39
CA ASN A 82 -9.00 -2.38 -30.35
C ASN A 82 -8.70 -3.51 -29.36
N PRO A 83 -7.88 -3.30 -28.31
CA PRO A 83 -7.75 -4.29 -27.25
C PRO A 83 -8.99 -4.17 -26.36
N GLY A 84 -9.80 -5.21 -26.43
CA GLY A 84 -11.11 -5.30 -25.81
C GLY A 84 -11.14 -4.84 -24.34
N LYS A 85 -12.18 -4.06 -24.05
CA LYS A 85 -12.70 -3.66 -22.75
C LYS A 85 -12.44 -4.70 -21.64
N ALA A 86 -11.34 -4.56 -20.90
CA ALA A 86 -11.16 -5.30 -19.64
C ALA A 86 -11.86 -4.53 -18.51
N LYS A 87 -12.97 -5.11 -18.03
CA LYS A 87 -13.78 -4.62 -16.90
C LYS A 87 -12.90 -4.20 -15.72
N ALA A 88 -13.12 -3.00 -15.21
CA ALA A 88 -12.64 -2.53 -13.92
C ALA A 88 -13.11 -3.48 -12.81
N GLN A 89 -12.22 -4.35 -12.32
CA GLN A 89 -12.41 -4.97 -11.02
C GLN A 89 -12.05 -3.92 -9.98
N ARG A 90 -13.10 -3.34 -9.36
CA ARG A 90 -12.98 -2.54 -8.14
C ARG A 90 -12.14 -3.34 -7.12
N PRO A 91 -11.08 -2.78 -6.51
CA PRO A 91 -10.51 -3.42 -5.34
C PRO A 91 -11.60 -3.49 -4.28
N LYS A 92 -11.84 -4.70 -3.77
CA LYS A 92 -12.70 -4.91 -2.60
C LYS A 92 -12.08 -4.11 -1.46
N ALA A 93 -12.72 -2.99 -1.12
CA ALA A 93 -12.48 -2.25 0.10
C ALA A 93 -12.65 -3.23 1.27
N ALA A 94 -11.54 -3.67 1.85
CA ALA A 94 -11.53 -4.43 3.07
C ALA A 94 -11.88 -3.47 4.23
N LYS A 95 -13.17 -3.47 4.55
CA LYS A 95 -13.80 -3.18 5.86
C LYS A 95 -13.41 -1.87 6.56
N PRO A 96 -14.33 -0.89 6.69
CA PRO A 96 -14.19 0.13 7.72
C PRO A 96 -14.37 -0.53 9.09
N VAL A 97 -13.33 -0.53 9.93
CA VAL A 97 -13.49 -0.87 11.35
C VAL A 97 -14.25 0.28 12.01
N GLN A 98 -15.57 0.16 12.04
CA GLN A 98 -16.42 0.98 12.88
C GLN A 98 -16.11 0.61 14.34
N LYS A 99 -15.11 1.26 14.93
CA LYS A 99 -14.96 1.26 16.40
C LYS A 99 -15.94 2.29 16.93
N THR A 100 -17.16 1.82 17.16
CA THR A 100 -18.22 2.55 17.85
C THR A 100 -17.68 3.12 19.16
N ARG A 101 -17.73 4.45 19.27
CA ARG A 101 -17.75 5.16 20.55
C ARG A 101 -18.97 4.68 21.34
N GLN A 102 -18.75 3.97 22.44
CA GLN A 102 -19.69 3.93 23.56
C GLN A 102 -18.92 4.07 24.88
N LYS A 103 -18.79 5.32 25.31
CA LYS A 103 -18.99 5.73 26.72
C LYS A 103 -20.31 6.53 26.68
N PRO A 104 -21.23 6.48 27.67
CA PRO A 104 -20.89 6.59 29.10
C PRO A 104 -21.79 5.78 30.06
N GLY A 105 -21.30 5.52 31.27
CA GLY A 105 -22.11 5.03 32.37
C GLY A 105 -21.56 5.56 33.69
N LYS A 106 -22.06 6.73 34.11
CA LYS A 106 -21.80 7.32 35.43
C LYS A 106 -22.44 6.41 36.49
N THR A 107 -21.65 5.84 37.39
CA THR A 107 -22.16 5.40 38.70
C THR A 107 -22.01 6.56 39.68
N VAL A 108 -23.09 7.32 39.83
CA VAL A 108 -23.25 8.27 40.93
C VAL A 108 -23.75 7.48 42.15
N LYS A 109 -23.12 7.77 43.29
CA LYS A 109 -23.48 7.37 44.65
C LYS A 109 -25.00 7.36 44.89
N ASN A 110 -25.49 6.37 45.64
CA ASN A 110 -26.49 6.69 46.66
C ASN A 110 -26.44 5.77 47.89
N LYS A 111 -26.72 6.45 49.01
CA LYS A 111 -26.66 6.08 50.43
C LYS A 111 -28.01 5.48 50.85
N SER A 112 -28.03 4.50 51.76
CA SER A 112 -29.03 4.28 52.84
C SER A 112 -29.22 2.80 53.19
N ARG A 113 -28.69 2.35 54.33
CA ARG A 113 -29.44 2.11 55.58
C ARG A 113 -28.48 1.68 56.67
#